data_AF-A0A0Q4XEX4-F1
#
_entry.id   AF-A0A0Q4XEX4-F1
#
_cell.length_a   1.000
_cell.length_b   1.000
_cell.length_c   1.000
_cell.angle_alpha   90.00
_cell.angle_beta   90.00
_cell.angle_gamma   90.00
#
_symmetry.space_group_name_H-M   'P 1'
#
loop_
_entity.id
_entity.type
_entity.pdbx_description
1 polymer ?
#
loop_
_entity_poly.entity_id
_entity_poly.type
_entity_poly.pdbx_seq_one_letter_code
_entity_poly.pdbx_strand_id
1 'polypeptide(L)'
;MVFSGSIAQYTAASQNGVIGFHSTTTGSTSFLTGVERVSFQDQTLALDFNGNAGQVYRLYQAEFNRVPDTPGLTHNVNLVDSGAISLGDMADAFVGSAESVSHYGPTVSDAQFVTNLYANTLHRAPDAQGFQNWTNALANKILDRGDVLLGFSESAENHNNTDHQLQNGILLDYGVA
;
A
#
# COMPACT_ATOMS: atom_id res chain seq x y z
N MET A 1 -7.61 -16.76 -8.76
CA MET A 1 -7.47 -17.44 -10.08
C MET A 1 -6.03 -17.92 -10.20
N VAL A 2 -5.77 -19.10 -10.79
CA VAL A 2 -4.39 -19.63 -10.95
C VAL A 2 -4.09 -19.84 -12.43
N PHE A 3 -2.98 -19.28 -12.90
CA PHE A 3 -2.43 -19.48 -14.22
C PHE A 3 -1.21 -20.40 -14.14
N SER A 4 -1.08 -21.27 -15.14
CA SER A 4 -0.03 -22.28 -15.21
C SER A 4 1.29 -21.76 -15.79
N GLY A 5 1.51 -20.45 -15.91
CA GLY A 5 2.73 -19.86 -16.46
C GLY A 5 3.26 -18.74 -15.57
N SER A 6 4.46 -18.25 -15.85
CA SER A 6 4.98 -17.06 -15.18
C SER A 6 4.25 -15.82 -15.66
N ILE A 7 4.18 -14.76 -14.84
CA ILE A 7 3.46 -13.53 -15.21
C ILE A 7 3.98 -12.92 -16.52
N ALA A 8 5.28 -13.05 -16.81
CA ALA A 8 5.91 -12.58 -18.04
C ALA A 8 5.41 -13.28 -19.32
N GLN A 9 4.73 -14.42 -19.20
CA GLN A 9 4.12 -15.13 -20.32
C GLN A 9 2.71 -14.63 -20.66
N TYR A 10 2.24 -13.58 -19.97
CA TYR A 10 0.92 -13.01 -20.17
C TYR A 10 1.00 -11.52 -20.47
N THR A 11 0.16 -11.07 -21.39
CA THR A 11 -0.22 -9.66 -21.49
C THR A 11 -1.62 -9.49 -20.92
N ALA A 12 -1.89 -8.33 -20.33
CA ALA A 12 -3.18 -8.03 -19.72
C ALA A 12 -3.79 -6.76 -20.29
N ALA A 13 -5.11 -6.74 -20.43
CA ALA A 13 -5.88 -5.55 -20.72
C ALA A 13 -7.17 -5.57 -19.89
N SER A 14 -7.59 -4.41 -19.39
CA SER A 14 -8.84 -4.28 -18.64
C SER A 14 -9.83 -3.37 -19.37
N GLN A 15 -11.11 -3.75 -19.34
CA GLN A 15 -12.21 -2.94 -19.86
C GLN A 15 -13.49 -3.25 -19.09
N ASN A 16 -14.18 -2.21 -18.61
CA ASN A 16 -15.49 -2.33 -17.94
C ASN A 16 -15.50 -3.36 -16.78
N GLY A 17 -14.44 -3.40 -15.98
CA GLY A 17 -14.33 -4.33 -14.83
C GLY A 17 -14.00 -5.78 -15.22
N VAL A 18 -13.75 -6.06 -16.49
CA VAL A 18 -13.24 -7.33 -16.99
C VAL A 18 -11.75 -7.18 -17.27
N ILE A 19 -10.94 -8.15 -16.83
CA ILE A 19 -9.52 -8.23 -17.16
C ILE A 19 -9.29 -9.44 -18.06
N GLY A 20 -8.76 -9.22 -19.26
CA GLY A 20 -8.33 -10.26 -20.18
C GLY A 20 -6.83 -10.51 -20.04
N PHE A 21 -6.45 -11.76 -19.78
CA PHE A 21 -5.06 -12.23 -19.80
C PHE A 21 -4.83 -13.07 -21.05
N HIS A 22 -3.96 -12.61 -21.93
CA HIS A 22 -3.57 -13.32 -23.15
C HIS A 22 -2.20 -14.01 -22.93
N SER A 23 -2.17 -15.33 -23.09
CA SER A 23 -0.94 -16.11 -23.02
C SER A 23 -0.15 -15.96 -24.31
N THR A 24 1.06 -15.43 -24.21
CA THR A 24 1.99 -15.30 -25.35
C THR A 24 2.58 -16.64 -25.78
N THR A 25 2.43 -17.68 -24.95
CA THR A 25 2.92 -19.05 -25.24
C THR A 25 1.88 -19.90 -25.97
N THR A 26 0.62 -19.85 -25.53
CA THR A 26 -0.46 -20.71 -26.08
C THR A 26 -1.40 -19.96 -27.02
N GLY A 27 -1.38 -18.62 -27.03
CA GLY A 27 -2.34 -17.78 -27.73
C GLY A 27 -3.72 -17.72 -27.06
N SER A 28 -3.93 -18.42 -25.94
CA SER A 28 -5.22 -18.46 -25.25
C SER A 28 -5.47 -17.19 -24.45
N THR A 29 -6.72 -16.73 -24.41
CA THR A 29 -7.14 -15.59 -23.59
C THR A 29 -8.13 -16.02 -22.52
N SER A 30 -7.89 -15.62 -21.27
CA SER A 30 -8.78 -15.82 -20.13
C SER A 30 -9.36 -14.48 -19.67
N PHE A 31 -10.67 -14.43 -19.44
CA PHE A 31 -11.34 -13.22 -18.94
C PHE A 31 -11.77 -13.41 -17.50
N LEU A 32 -11.46 -12.44 -16.65
CA LEU A 32 -11.74 -12.46 -15.22
C LEU A 32 -12.57 -11.24 -14.82
N THR A 33 -13.47 -11.43 -13.86
CA THR A 33 -14.28 -10.39 -13.23
C THR A 33 -14.38 -10.66 -11.74
N GLY A 34 -14.40 -9.61 -10.91
CA GLY A 34 -14.59 -9.77 -9.47
C GLY A 34 -13.49 -10.60 -8.79
N VAL A 35 -12.27 -10.52 -9.30
CA VAL A 35 -11.10 -11.21 -8.72
C VAL A 35 -10.16 -10.20 -8.08
N GLU A 36 -9.70 -10.50 -6.87
CA GLU A 36 -8.72 -9.66 -6.14
C GLU A 36 -7.30 -10.21 -6.24
N ARG A 37 -7.15 -11.52 -6.51
CA ARG A 37 -5.86 -12.21 -6.61
C ARG A 37 -5.79 -13.09 -7.87
N VAL A 38 -4.73 -12.88 -8.66
CA VAL A 38 -4.38 -13.71 -9.80
C VAL A 38 -2.99 -14.29 -9.56
N SER A 39 -2.92 -15.58 -9.28
CA SER A 39 -1.66 -16.29 -9.05
C SER A 39 -1.10 -16.83 -10.36
N PHE A 40 0.17 -16.58 -10.58
CA PHE A 40 1.02 -17.16 -11.63
C PHE A 40 1.99 -18.14 -10.96
N GLN A 41 2.83 -18.83 -11.75
CA GLN A 41 3.82 -19.73 -11.18
C GLN A 41 4.86 -19.02 -10.32
N ASP A 42 5.16 -17.75 -10.60
CA ASP A 42 6.25 -17.00 -9.97
C ASP A 42 5.77 -15.88 -9.05
N GLN A 43 4.58 -15.32 -9.27
CA GLN A 43 4.06 -14.15 -8.55
C GLN A 43 2.55 -14.19 -8.43
N THR A 44 1.99 -13.38 -7.52
CA THR A 44 0.58 -13.08 -7.47
C THR A 44 0.34 -11.61 -7.77
N LEU A 45 -0.55 -11.33 -8.73
CA LEU A 45 -1.05 -10.00 -9.01
C LEU A 45 -2.27 -9.73 -8.12
N ALA A 46 -2.13 -8.78 -7.20
CA ALA A 46 -3.21 -8.23 -6.40
C ALA A 46 -3.90 -7.09 -7.15
N LEU A 47 -5.23 -7.13 -7.22
CA LEU A 47 -6.07 -6.20 -8.00
C LEU A 47 -6.95 -5.30 -7.10
N ASP A 48 -6.94 -5.56 -5.79
CA ASP A 48 -7.57 -4.78 -4.74
C ASP A 48 -6.69 -3.57 -4.33
N PHE A 49 -6.33 -2.72 -5.29
CA PHE A 49 -5.61 -1.47 -4.98
C PHE A 49 -6.44 -0.49 -4.12
N ASN A 50 -7.75 -0.71 -4.03
CA ASN A 50 -8.64 -0.02 -3.08
C ASN A 50 -8.89 -0.83 -1.79
N GLY A 51 -8.39 -2.05 -1.71
CA GLY A 51 -8.45 -2.92 -0.52
C GLY A 51 -7.09 -3.03 0.15
N ASN A 52 -6.90 -4.11 0.90
CA ASN A 52 -5.74 -4.31 1.78
C ASN A 52 -4.40 -4.15 1.06
N ALA A 53 -4.24 -4.69 -0.16
CA ALA A 53 -2.96 -4.58 -0.88
C ALA A 53 -2.58 -3.12 -1.17
N GLY A 54 -3.54 -2.31 -1.63
CA GLY A 54 -3.30 -0.89 -1.87
C GLY A 54 -3.17 -0.07 -0.60
N GLN A 55 -3.92 -0.41 0.45
CA GLN A 55 -3.82 0.25 1.75
C GLN A 55 -2.43 0.07 2.38
N VAL A 56 -1.91 -1.16 2.40
CA VAL A 56 -0.56 -1.44 2.91
C VAL A 56 0.49 -0.75 2.04
N TYR A 57 0.32 -0.74 0.71
CA TYR A 57 1.22 0.01 -0.19
C TYR A 57 1.24 1.51 0.17
N ARG A 58 0.07 2.12 0.38
CA ARG A 58 -0.04 3.54 0.74
C ARG A 58 0.56 3.85 2.10
N LEU A 59 0.55 2.93 3.07
CA LEU A 59 1.29 3.09 4.34
C LEU A 59 2.81 3.22 4.09
N TYR A 60 3.39 2.42 3.18
CA TYR A 60 4.80 2.57 2.80
C TYR A 60 5.09 3.92 2.15
N GLN A 61 4.22 4.35 1.23
CA GLN A 61 4.34 5.65 0.58
C GLN A 61 4.26 6.78 1.61
N ALA A 62 3.32 6.69 2.56
CA ALA A 62 3.09 7.72 3.54
C ALA A 62 4.20 7.82 4.59
N GLU A 63 4.63 6.69 5.14
CA GLU A 63 5.63 6.68 6.20
C GLU A 63 7.06 6.81 5.66
N PHE A 64 7.36 6.37 4.43
CA PHE A 64 8.74 6.27 3.95
C PHE A 64 9.01 6.93 2.60
N ASN A 65 7.98 7.48 1.93
CA ASN A 65 8.07 8.08 0.60
C ASN A 65 8.77 7.17 -0.42
N ARG A 66 8.43 5.88 -0.41
CA ARG A 66 9.04 4.88 -1.28
C ARG A 66 8.05 3.84 -1.79
N VAL A 67 8.40 3.26 -2.93
CA VAL A 67 7.80 2.01 -3.40
C VAL A 67 8.27 0.88 -2.47
N PRO A 68 7.36 0.06 -1.91
CA PRO A 68 7.75 -1.09 -1.12
C PRO A 68 8.45 -2.15 -1.95
N ASP A 69 9.36 -2.90 -1.32
CA ASP A 69 9.88 -4.12 -1.91
C ASP A 69 8.82 -5.23 -1.88
N THR A 70 8.83 -6.09 -2.90
CA THR A 70 7.83 -7.15 -3.05
C THR A 70 7.74 -8.08 -1.83
N PRO A 71 8.86 -8.57 -1.25
CA PRO A 71 8.77 -9.46 -0.08
C PRO A 71 8.15 -8.79 1.15
N GLY A 72 8.58 -7.58 1.49
CA GLY A 72 8.05 -6.81 2.62
C GLY A 72 6.56 -6.49 2.45
N LEU A 73 6.17 -6.02 1.26
CA LEU A 73 4.77 -5.78 0.94
C LEU A 73 3.94 -7.04 1.08
N THR A 74 4.42 -8.16 0.52
CA THR A 74 3.71 -9.43 0.54
C THR A 74 3.49 -9.92 1.96
N HIS A 75 4.52 -9.84 2.81
CA HIS A 75 4.40 -10.20 4.22
C HIS A 75 3.32 -9.37 4.92
N ASN A 76 3.37 -8.05 4.75
CA ASN A 76 2.46 -7.13 5.42
C ASN A 76 1.01 -7.27 4.92
N VAL A 77 0.82 -7.42 3.60
CA VAL A 77 -0.50 -7.69 3.02
C VAL A 77 -1.08 -8.99 3.56
N ASN A 78 -0.27 -10.05 3.68
CA ASN A 78 -0.73 -11.32 4.28
C ASN A 78 -1.21 -11.18 5.72
N LEU A 79 -0.53 -10.38 6.53
CA LEU A 79 -0.93 -10.15 7.92
C LEU A 79 -2.30 -9.46 8.01
N VAL A 80 -2.54 -8.48 7.14
CA VAL A 80 -3.83 -7.76 7.09
C VAL A 80 -4.92 -8.63 6.45
N ASP A 81 -4.63 -9.33 5.34
CA ASP A 81 -5.57 -10.21 4.63
C ASP A 81 -6.06 -11.37 5.51
N SER A 82 -5.16 -11.94 6.32
CA SER A 82 -5.52 -13.03 7.25
C SER A 82 -6.25 -12.55 8.50
N GLY A 83 -6.33 -11.23 8.72
CA GLY A 83 -6.84 -10.63 9.96
C GLY A 83 -5.94 -10.87 11.16
N ALA A 84 -4.67 -11.25 10.96
CA ALA A 84 -3.71 -11.44 12.03
C ALA A 84 -3.44 -10.13 12.79
N ILE A 85 -3.43 -9.01 12.05
CA ILE A 85 -3.46 -7.65 12.61
C ILE A 85 -4.39 -6.76 11.78
N SER A 86 -4.90 -5.68 12.38
CA SER A 86 -5.67 -4.68 11.65
C SER A 86 -4.75 -3.75 10.85
N LEU A 87 -5.34 -2.98 9.93
CA LEU A 87 -4.59 -1.93 9.21
C LEU A 87 -4.06 -0.84 10.16
N GLY A 88 -4.79 -0.54 11.23
CA GLY A 88 -4.34 0.39 12.28
C GLY A 88 -3.11 -0.13 13.02
N ASP A 89 -3.16 -1.40 13.45
CA ASP A 89 -2.00 -2.06 14.09
C ASP A 89 -0.77 -2.09 13.15
N MET A 90 -1.00 -2.26 11.84
CA MET A 90 0.07 -2.17 10.84
C MET A 90 0.65 -0.76 10.75
N ALA A 91 -0.19 0.29 10.78
CA ALA A 91 0.28 1.67 10.80
C ALA A 91 1.13 1.96 12.05
N ASP A 92 0.70 1.48 13.22
CA ASP A 92 1.50 1.56 14.45
C ASP A 92 2.84 0.82 14.32
N ALA A 93 2.83 -0.37 13.73
CA ALA A 93 4.04 -1.15 13.49
C ALA A 93 5.02 -0.42 12.56
N PHE A 94 4.53 0.33 11.56
CA PHE A 94 5.36 1.13 10.66
C PHE A 94 6.03 2.28 11.40
N VAL A 95 5.26 3.07 12.16
CA VAL A 95 5.78 4.19 12.97
C VAL A 95 6.78 3.69 14.02
N GLY A 96 6.53 2.53 14.62
CA GLY A 96 7.41 1.91 15.61
C GLY A 96 8.57 1.09 15.03
N SER A 97 8.68 0.99 13.72
CA SER A 97 9.63 0.09 13.06
C SER A 97 11.09 0.56 13.21
N ALA A 98 12.01 -0.40 13.12
CA ALA A 98 13.44 -0.09 12.98
C ALA A 98 13.74 0.74 11.72
N GLU A 99 12.92 0.61 10.68
CA GLU A 99 13.03 1.44 9.47
C GLU A 99 12.68 2.90 9.76
N SER A 100 11.59 3.18 10.49
CA SER A 100 11.21 4.56 10.87
C SER A 100 12.30 5.22 11.74
N VAL A 101 12.87 4.46 12.70
CA VAL A 101 14.01 4.93 13.50
C VAL A 101 15.25 5.19 12.63
N SER A 102 15.52 4.34 11.64
CA SER A 102 16.64 4.52 10.71
C SER A 102 16.42 5.72 9.78
N HIS A 103 15.17 5.97 9.36
CA HIS A 103 14.82 7.00 8.41
C HIS A 103 14.75 8.40 9.06
N TYR A 104 14.15 8.51 10.24
CA TYR A 104 13.91 9.78 10.91
C TYR A 104 14.78 10.04 12.14
N GLY A 105 15.46 9.00 12.63
CA GLY A 105 16.19 9.01 13.89
C GLY A 105 15.37 8.52 15.08
N PRO A 106 16.03 8.29 16.23
CA PRO A 106 15.39 7.69 17.41
C PRO A 106 14.44 8.63 18.17
N THR A 107 14.45 9.93 17.85
CA THR A 107 13.64 10.94 18.56
C THR A 107 13.05 11.93 17.56
N VAL A 108 11.79 11.73 17.22
CA VAL A 108 11.02 12.60 16.34
C VAL A 108 9.90 13.22 17.17
N SER A 109 9.78 14.55 17.20
CA SER A 109 8.64 15.22 17.83
C SER A 109 7.37 15.04 17.00
N ASP A 110 6.19 15.20 17.61
CA ASP A 110 4.92 15.11 16.88
C ASP A 110 4.81 16.14 15.75
N ALA A 111 5.35 17.34 15.97
CA ALA A 111 5.45 18.38 14.95
C ALA A 111 6.30 17.93 13.75
N GLN A 112 7.46 17.30 14.00
CA GLN A 112 8.32 16.77 12.92
C GLN A 112 7.65 15.58 12.22
N PHE A 113 7.03 14.67 12.99
CA PHE A 113 6.32 13.53 12.44
C PHE A 113 5.23 13.96 11.46
N VAL A 114 4.34 14.86 11.87
CA VAL A 114 3.29 15.41 10.99
C VAL A 114 3.92 16.11 9.78
N THR A 115 4.99 16.88 9.96
CA THR A 115 5.69 17.55 8.85
C THR A 115 6.24 16.54 7.83
N ASN A 116 6.80 15.43 8.29
CA ASN A 116 7.33 14.37 7.42
C ASN A 116 6.19 13.73 6.61
N LEU A 117 5.05 13.43 7.24
CA LEU A 117 3.89 12.87 6.53
C LEU A 117 3.37 13.81 5.42
N TYR A 118 3.30 15.12 5.67
CA TYR A 118 2.98 16.10 4.62
C TYR A 118 3.97 16.05 3.46
N ALA A 119 5.27 15.96 3.75
CA ALA A 119 6.31 15.91 2.72
C ALA A 119 6.24 14.61 1.90
N ASN A 120 5.98 13.48 2.56
CA ASN A 120 5.95 12.16 1.93
C ASN A 120 4.69 11.92 1.10
N THR A 121 3.51 12.21 1.67
CA THR A 121 2.22 11.89 1.02
C THR A 121 1.75 12.99 0.08
N LEU A 122 1.93 14.25 0.49
CA LEU A 122 1.31 15.41 -0.18
C LEU A 122 2.34 16.22 -0.97
N HIS A 123 3.63 15.92 -0.81
CA HIS A 123 4.75 16.59 -1.48
C HIS A 123 4.70 18.12 -1.32
N ARG A 124 4.25 18.59 -0.15
CA ARG A 124 4.11 20.00 0.18
C ARG A 124 4.39 20.27 1.66
N ALA A 125 4.56 21.54 2.01
CA ALA A 125 4.62 21.96 3.40
C ALA A 125 3.25 21.83 4.08
N PRO A 126 3.20 21.63 5.41
CA PRO A 126 1.96 21.63 6.15
C PRO A 126 1.22 22.96 6.03
N ASP A 127 -0.09 22.90 5.76
CA ASP A 127 -0.94 24.06 5.96
C ASP A 127 -1.19 24.27 7.47
N ALA A 128 -1.37 25.53 7.88
CA ALA A 128 -1.41 25.89 9.29
C ALA A 128 -2.55 25.18 10.05
N GLN A 129 -3.74 25.07 9.44
CA GLN A 129 -4.91 24.49 10.09
C GLN A 129 -4.78 22.96 10.22
N GLY A 130 -4.43 22.27 9.14
CA GLY A 130 -4.25 20.82 9.15
C GLY A 130 -3.12 20.41 10.09
N PHE A 131 -2.00 21.13 10.07
CA PHE A 131 -0.89 20.90 11.00
C PHE A 131 -1.32 21.03 12.47
N GLN A 132 -2.03 22.11 12.81
CA GLN A 132 -2.54 22.31 14.18
C GLN A 132 -3.53 21.23 14.58
N ASN A 133 -4.42 20.80 13.68
CA ASN A 133 -5.39 19.74 13.97
C ASN A 133 -4.69 18.43 14.34
N TRP A 134 -3.73 17.98 13.53
CA TRP A 134 -2.98 16.74 13.78
C TRP A 134 -2.14 16.81 15.05
N THR A 135 -1.37 17.88 15.22
CA THR A 135 -0.49 18.04 16.39
C THR A 135 -1.29 18.19 17.70
N ASN A 136 -2.45 18.87 17.67
CA ASN A 136 -3.34 18.93 18.83
C ASN A 136 -3.99 17.57 19.13
N ALA A 137 -4.36 16.79 18.12
CA ALA A 137 -4.90 15.45 18.32
C ALA A 137 -3.89 14.54 19.03
N LEU A 138 -2.62 14.57 18.60
CA LEU A 138 -1.51 13.86 19.23
C LEU A 138 -1.25 14.35 20.65
N ALA A 139 -1.14 15.67 20.85
CA ALA A 139 -0.84 16.26 22.16
C ALA A 139 -1.92 15.95 23.21
N ASN A 140 -3.20 15.89 22.78
CA ASN A 140 -4.33 15.56 23.65
C ASN A 140 -4.64 14.06 23.69
N LYS A 141 -3.84 13.20 23.01
CA LYS A 141 -4.03 11.74 22.93
C LYS A 141 -5.41 11.34 22.42
N ILE A 142 -5.97 12.15 21.52
CA ILE A 142 -7.21 11.83 20.80
C ILE A 142 -6.93 10.79 19.73
N LEU A 143 -5.77 10.92 19.07
CA LEU A 143 -5.22 9.99 18.10
C LEU A 143 -3.79 9.65 18.52
N ASP A 144 -3.34 8.45 18.20
CA ASP A 144 -1.93 8.11 18.24
C ASP A 144 -1.24 8.37 16.87
N ARG A 145 0.01 7.96 16.73
CA ARG A 145 0.76 8.18 15.49
C ARG A 145 0.34 7.24 14.36
N GLY A 146 -0.08 6.01 14.67
CA GLY A 146 -0.61 5.08 13.67
C GLY A 146 -1.90 5.62 13.07
N ASP A 147 -2.80 6.15 13.90
CA ASP A 147 -4.02 6.83 13.46
C ASP A 147 -3.73 8.00 12.51
N VAL A 148 -2.74 8.84 12.86
CA VAL A 148 -2.34 9.97 12.02
C VAL A 148 -1.73 9.49 10.70
N LEU A 149 -0.82 8.51 10.73
CA LEU A 149 -0.26 7.91 9.52
C LEU A 149 -1.36 7.35 8.61
N LEU A 150 -2.32 6.61 9.17
CA LEU A 150 -3.44 6.05 8.44
C LEU A 150 -4.30 7.16 7.79
N GLY A 151 -4.55 8.24 8.52
CA GLY A 151 -5.27 9.41 8.01
C GLY A 151 -4.58 10.09 6.82
N PHE A 152 -3.25 10.16 6.81
CA PHE A 152 -2.49 10.64 5.65
C PHE A 152 -2.47 9.63 4.51
N SER A 153 -2.25 8.34 4.82
CA SER A 153 -2.20 7.22 3.87
C SER A 153 -3.48 7.14 3.04
N GLU A 154 -4.63 7.23 3.68
CA GLU A 154 -5.94 7.08 3.03
C GLU A 154 -6.60 8.43 2.70
N SER A 155 -5.82 9.51 2.73
CA SER A 155 -6.31 10.82 2.27
C SER A 155 -6.59 10.80 0.77
N ALA A 156 -7.59 11.57 0.33
CA ALA A 156 -7.92 11.69 -1.09
C ALA A 156 -6.73 12.19 -1.92
N GLU A 157 -5.86 13.01 -1.34
CA GLU A 157 -4.65 13.52 -1.99
C GLU A 157 -3.61 12.41 -2.20
N ASN A 158 -3.38 11.54 -1.22
CA ASN A 158 -2.48 10.39 -1.41
C ASN A 158 -3.03 9.37 -2.41
N HIS A 159 -4.34 9.09 -2.36
CA HIS A 159 -5.02 8.28 -3.39
C HIS A 159 -4.80 8.83 -4.80
N ASN A 160 -4.95 10.15 -5.01
CA ASN A 160 -4.66 10.76 -6.31
C ASN A 160 -3.20 10.56 -6.76
N ASN A 161 -2.26 10.50 -5.81
CA ASN A 161 -0.84 10.29 -6.10
C ASN A 161 -0.51 8.82 -6.43
N THR A 162 -1.22 7.86 -5.82
CA THR A 162 -0.88 6.44 -5.92
C THR A 162 -1.80 5.62 -6.82
N ASP A 163 -3.09 5.89 -6.88
CA ASP A 163 -4.07 4.97 -7.48
C ASP A 163 -3.84 4.75 -8.97
N HIS A 164 -3.41 5.79 -9.69
CA HIS A 164 -3.03 5.69 -11.09
C HIS A 164 -1.86 4.71 -11.33
N GLN A 165 -1.00 4.53 -10.34
CA GLN A 165 0.13 3.60 -10.40
C GLN A 165 -0.31 2.18 -10.02
N LEU A 166 -1.26 2.04 -9.09
CA LEU A 166 -1.71 0.77 -8.53
C LEU A 166 -2.87 0.12 -9.29
N GLN A 167 -3.61 0.87 -10.12
CA GLN A 167 -4.77 0.37 -10.87
C GLN A 167 -4.46 -0.79 -11.82
N ASN A 168 -3.20 -0.95 -12.23
CA ASN A 168 -2.75 -2.08 -13.05
C ASN A 168 -2.43 -3.34 -12.24
N GLY A 169 -2.60 -3.26 -10.92
CA GLY A 169 -2.31 -4.31 -9.97
C GLY A 169 -0.95 -4.16 -9.29
N ILE A 170 -0.80 -4.87 -8.20
CA ILE A 170 0.34 -4.86 -7.28
C ILE A 170 0.94 -6.27 -7.28
N LEU A 171 2.25 -6.37 -7.53
CA LEU A 171 2.92 -7.67 -7.51
C LEU A 171 3.26 -8.06 -6.08
N LEU A 172 2.86 -9.27 -5.73
CA LEU A 172 3.16 -9.95 -4.47
C LEU A 172 3.88 -11.27 -4.78
N ASP A 173 4.71 -11.71 -3.84
CA ASP A 173 5.45 -12.96 -3.92
C ASP A 173 5.20 -13.80 -2.66
N TYR A 174 4.23 -14.71 -2.77
CA TYR A 174 3.89 -15.65 -1.70
C TYR A 174 4.80 -16.89 -1.68
N GLY A 175 5.83 -16.92 -2.53
CA GLY A 175 6.59 -18.13 -2.86
C GLY A 175 5.78 -19.10 -3.72
N VAL A 176 6.49 -20.02 -4.36
CA VAL A 176 5.88 -21.21 -4.97
C VAL A 176 5.41 -22.15 -3.85
N ALA A 177 4.12 -22.48 -3.85
CA ALA A 177 3.59 -23.61 -3.07
C ALA A 177 4.03 -24.95 -3.69
#